data_AF-A0A9R0JYL4-F1
#
_entry.id   AF-A0A9R0JYL4-F1
#
_cell.length_a   1.000
_cell.length_b   1.000
_cell.length_c   1.000
_cell.angle_alpha   90.00
_cell.angle_beta   90.00
_cell.angle_gamma   90.00
#
_symmetry.space_group_name_H-M   'P 1'
#
loop_
_entity.id
_entity.type
_entity.pdbx_description
1 polymer ?
#
loop_
_entity_poly.entity_id
_entity_poly.type
_entity_poly.pdbx_seq_one_letter_code
_entity_poly.pdbx_strand_id
1 'polypeptide(L)'
;MATFSFLKLACVFVFICVILGVASRATEAAISCSGVSDSLSPCMSHLKSSGPTQETPPTNCCAGVRSVKATAQQTGEHRAVCECMKSTAASTKGLNYDHAAKLPAQCGVSMSYTFSPNTDCTKVMN
;
A
#
# COMPACT_ATOMS: atom_id res chain seq x y z
N MET A 1 42.62 20.90 29.46
CA MET A 1 42.41 19.51 29.01
C MET A 1 40.93 19.08 28.97
N ALA A 2 40.00 19.77 29.67
CA ALA A 2 38.58 19.40 29.69
C ALA A 2 37.77 19.95 28.50
N THR A 3 38.11 21.13 27.96
CA THR A 3 37.35 21.80 26.87
C THR A 3 37.40 21.05 25.53
N PHE A 4 38.49 20.32 25.27
CA PHE A 4 38.69 19.56 24.03
C PHE A 4 37.80 18.31 23.96
N SER A 5 37.50 17.71 25.11
CA SER A 5 36.66 16.52 25.23
C SER A 5 35.17 16.83 25.01
N PHE A 6 34.70 18.00 25.47
CA PHE A 6 33.31 18.42 25.26
C PHE A 6 32.99 18.72 23.79
N LEU A 7 33.93 19.33 23.05
CA LEU A 7 33.75 19.61 21.63
C LEU A 7 33.65 18.33 20.79
N LYS A 8 34.44 17.31 21.16
CA LYS A 8 34.47 16.00 20.47
C LYS A 8 33.18 15.22 20.71
N LEU A 9 32.61 15.28 21.92
CA LEU A 9 31.34 14.63 22.26
C LEU A 9 30.15 15.30 21.54
N ALA A 10 30.13 16.63 21.46
CA ALA A 10 29.10 17.38 20.76
C ALA A 10 29.10 17.10 19.24
N CYS A 11 30.29 17.05 18.61
CA CYS A 11 30.41 16.70 17.20
C CYS A 11 29.92 15.27 16.91
N VAL A 12 30.27 14.29 17.76
CA VAL A 12 29.80 12.90 17.59
C VAL A 12 28.28 12.81 17.73
N PHE A 13 27.69 13.54 18.67
CA PHE A 13 26.24 13.57 18.85
C PHE A 13 25.53 14.18 17.64
N VAL A 14 26.05 15.27 17.07
CA VAL A 14 25.52 15.88 15.84
C VAL A 14 25.66 14.94 14.65
N PHE A 15 26.80 14.26 14.48
CA PHE A 15 26.98 13.28 13.41
C PHE A 15 26.03 12.08 13.55
N ILE A 16 25.79 11.58 14.77
CA ILE A 16 24.81 10.52 15.02
C ILE A 16 23.39 11.01 14.73
N CYS A 17 23.02 12.22 15.15
CA CYS A 17 21.71 12.80 14.84
C CYS A 17 21.50 13.05 13.34
N VAL A 18 22.55 13.42 12.59
CA VAL A 18 22.48 13.59 11.13
C VAL A 18 22.39 12.24 10.42
N ILE A 19 23.15 11.22 10.85
CA ILE A 19 23.06 9.87 10.29
C ILE A 19 21.69 9.22 10.60
N LEU A 20 21.15 9.43 11.80
CA LEU A 20 19.80 8.97 12.17
C LEU A 20 18.68 9.82 11.55
N GLY A 21 18.93 11.10 11.27
CA GLY A 21 17.96 12.04 10.68
C GLY A 21 17.86 11.99 9.15
N VAL A 22 18.84 11.39 8.47
CA VAL A 22 18.83 11.17 7.01
C VAL A 22 17.99 9.96 6.62
N ALA A 23 17.68 9.06 7.55
CA ALA A 23 16.82 7.89 7.29
C ALA A 23 15.31 8.21 7.16
N SER A 24 14.90 9.45 7.44
CA SER A 24 13.50 9.85 7.36
C SER A 24 13.35 11.26 6.79
N ARG A 25 13.71 11.36 5.51
CA ARG A 25 13.21 12.41 4.60
C ARG A 25 12.12 11.81 3.70
N ALA A 26 11.17 11.10 4.28
CA ALA A 26 9.89 10.82 3.64
C ALA A 26 8.82 11.54 4.46
N THR A 27 8.74 12.86 4.28
CA THR A 27 7.47 13.56 4.52
C THR A 27 6.62 13.35 3.26
N GLU A 28 6.31 12.08 3.02
CA GLU A 28 5.34 11.62 2.05
C GLU A 28 4.19 11.13 2.92
N ALA A 29 2.93 11.32 2.53
CA ALA A 29 1.86 10.58 3.16
C ALA A 29 2.16 9.10 2.90
N ALA A 30 2.85 8.45 3.83
CA ALA A 30 3.35 7.10 3.64
C ALA A 30 2.11 6.22 3.49
N ILE A 31 1.81 5.84 2.25
CA ILE A 31 0.75 4.90 1.95
C ILE A 31 1.09 3.64 2.74
N SER A 32 0.35 3.45 3.83
CA SER A 32 0.55 2.33 4.73
C SER A 32 -0.26 1.16 4.21
N CYS A 33 0.36 -0.02 4.14
CA CYS A 33 -0.34 -1.23 3.73
C CYS A 33 -1.48 -1.60 4.69
N SER A 34 -1.41 -1.16 5.95
CA SER A 34 -2.52 -1.21 6.89
C SER A 34 -3.71 -0.40 6.39
N GLY A 35 -3.53 0.89 6.04
CA GLY A 35 -4.63 1.72 5.52
C GLY A 35 -5.27 1.19 4.23
N VAL A 36 -4.47 0.60 3.34
CA VAL A 36 -4.98 -0.10 2.15
C VAL A 36 -5.79 -1.33 2.55
N SER A 37 -5.28 -2.14 3.48
CA SER A 37 -5.97 -3.35 3.96
C SER A 37 -7.27 -3.01 4.71
N ASP A 38 -7.28 -1.98 5.55
CA ASP A 38 -8.45 -1.48 6.25
C ASP A 38 -9.54 -1.02 5.27
N SER A 39 -9.14 -0.31 4.20
CA SER A 39 -10.07 0.11 3.14
C SER A 39 -10.69 -1.08 2.41
N LEU A 40 -10.00 -2.22 2.33
CA LEU A 40 -10.44 -3.42 1.61
C LEU A 40 -11.05 -4.49 2.50
N SER A 41 -10.96 -4.36 3.83
CA SER A 41 -11.64 -5.20 4.80
C SER A 41 -13.12 -5.48 4.45
N PRO A 42 -13.94 -4.49 4.06
CA PRO A 42 -15.33 -4.74 3.64
C PRO A 42 -15.48 -5.62 2.39
N CYS A 43 -14.42 -5.84 1.61
CA CYS A 43 -14.41 -6.67 0.42
C CYS A 43 -14.19 -8.16 0.70
N MET A 44 -13.83 -8.55 1.94
CA MET A 44 -13.35 -9.91 2.21
C MET A 44 -14.37 -11.00 1.90
N SER A 45 -15.67 -10.76 2.09
CA SER A 45 -16.71 -11.74 1.74
C SER A 45 -16.76 -11.98 0.23
N HIS A 46 -16.74 -10.92 -0.57
CA HIS A 46 -16.69 -10.99 -2.04
C HIS A 46 -15.41 -11.65 -2.54
N LEU A 47 -14.26 -11.22 -2.00
CA LEU A 47 -12.94 -11.70 -2.38
C LEU A 47 -12.70 -13.18 -2.05
N LYS A 48 -13.49 -13.77 -1.14
CA LYS A 48 -13.43 -15.19 -0.77
C LYS A 48 -14.62 -15.99 -1.30
N SER A 49 -15.50 -15.36 -2.08
CA SER A 49 -16.69 -16.02 -2.61
C SER A 49 -16.30 -17.16 -3.55
N SER A 50 -16.98 -18.30 -3.40
CA SER A 50 -16.95 -19.41 -4.36
C SER A 50 -18.06 -19.30 -5.42
N GLY A 51 -18.89 -18.27 -5.32
CA GLY A 51 -19.96 -17.97 -6.28
C GLY A 51 -19.46 -17.40 -7.60
N PRO A 52 -20.37 -17.13 -8.55
CA PRO A 52 -20.03 -16.57 -9.85
C PRO A 52 -19.36 -15.20 -9.70
N THR A 53 -18.37 -14.91 -10.54
CA THR A 53 -17.55 -13.68 -10.42
C THR A 53 -18.20 -12.42 -10.98
N GLN A 54 -19.48 -12.53 -11.34
CA GLN A 54 -20.38 -11.43 -11.68
C GLN A 54 -21.19 -10.95 -10.47
N GLU A 55 -21.04 -11.58 -9.31
CA GLU A 55 -21.69 -11.14 -8.08
C GLU A 55 -21.30 -9.68 -7.77
N THR A 56 -22.29 -8.87 -7.38
CA THR A 56 -22.08 -7.45 -7.12
C THR A 56 -21.32 -7.29 -5.80
N PRO A 57 -20.16 -6.59 -5.78
CA PRO A 57 -19.45 -6.34 -4.53
C PRO A 57 -20.29 -5.49 -3.57
N PRO A 58 -20.09 -5.63 -2.24
CA PRO A 58 -20.74 -4.77 -1.26
C PRO A 58 -20.48 -3.28 -1.52
N THR A 59 -21.47 -2.42 -1.31
CA THR A 59 -21.35 -0.97 -1.59
C THR A 59 -20.18 -0.33 -0.84
N ASN A 60 -19.99 -0.71 0.44
CA ASN A 60 -18.87 -0.28 1.27
C ASN A 60 -17.52 -0.82 0.78
N CYS A 61 -17.49 -2.01 0.19
CA CYS A 61 -16.30 -2.52 -0.49
C CYS A 61 -15.92 -1.61 -1.65
N CYS A 62 -16.86 -1.25 -2.52
CA CYS A 62 -16.57 -0.34 -3.63
C CYS A 62 -16.20 1.08 -3.18
N ALA A 63 -16.72 1.55 -2.04
CA ALA A 63 -16.25 2.80 -1.44
C ALA A 63 -14.76 2.69 -1.02
N GLY A 64 -14.37 1.57 -0.42
CA GLY A 64 -12.99 1.26 -0.07
C GLY A 64 -12.05 1.21 -1.27
N VAL A 65 -12.44 0.51 -2.35
CA VAL A 65 -11.66 0.45 -3.60
C VAL A 65 -11.45 1.84 -4.21
N ARG A 66 -12.47 2.69 -4.19
CA ARG A 66 -12.38 4.09 -4.66
C ARG A 66 -11.47 4.93 -3.76
N SER A 67 -11.52 4.73 -2.45
CA SER A 67 -10.64 5.37 -1.49
C SER A 67 -9.17 5.02 -1.78
N VAL A 68 -8.85 3.74 -1.95
CA VAL A 68 -7.49 3.27 -2.30
C VAL A 68 -6.99 3.91 -3.59
N LYS A 69 -7.84 4.02 -4.62
CA LYS A 69 -7.49 4.75 -5.85
C LYS A 69 -7.22 6.23 -5.58
N ALA A 70 -8.03 6.89 -4.77
CA ALA A 70 -7.88 8.30 -4.47
C ALA A 70 -6.58 8.61 -3.70
N THR A 71 -6.07 7.64 -2.93
CA THR A 71 -4.78 7.75 -2.22
C THR A 71 -3.58 7.66 -3.15
N ALA A 72 -3.71 7.09 -4.34
CA ALA A 72 -2.62 7.01 -5.31
C ALA A 72 -2.79 8.10 -6.37
N GLN A 73 -2.07 9.22 -6.22
CA GLN A 73 -2.09 10.33 -7.18
C GLN A 73 -0.81 10.42 -8.01
N GLN A 74 0.27 9.82 -7.53
CA GLN A 74 1.57 9.79 -8.20
C GLN A 74 2.04 8.36 -8.48
N THR A 75 2.92 8.18 -9.47
CA THR A 75 3.49 6.88 -9.83
C THR A 75 4.10 6.13 -8.63
N GLY A 76 4.81 6.84 -7.75
CA GLY A 76 5.39 6.26 -6.53
C GLY A 76 4.33 5.72 -5.57
N GLU A 77 3.21 6.43 -5.44
CA GLU A 77 2.06 6.03 -4.63
C GLU A 77 1.32 4.84 -5.23
N HIS A 78 1.09 4.84 -6.54
CA HIS A 78 0.51 3.70 -7.25
C HIS A 78 1.36 2.43 -7.08
N ARG A 79 2.68 2.57 -7.12
CA ARG A 79 3.61 1.46 -6.86
C ARG A 79 3.51 0.98 -5.42
N ALA A 80 3.44 1.88 -4.45
CA ALA A 80 3.26 1.53 -3.04
C ALA A 80 1.95 0.77 -2.80
N VAL A 81 0.82 1.26 -3.34
CA VAL A 81 -0.47 0.56 -3.28
C VAL A 81 -0.37 -0.83 -3.92
N CYS A 82 0.27 -0.94 -5.08
CA CYS A 82 0.47 -2.23 -5.75
C CYS A 82 1.22 -3.22 -4.86
N GLU A 83 2.35 -2.82 -4.28
CA GLU A 83 3.16 -3.69 -3.40
C GLU A 83 2.37 -4.10 -2.15
N CYS A 84 1.61 -3.17 -1.57
CA CYS A 84 0.73 -3.48 -0.44
C CYS A 84 -0.31 -4.54 -0.82
N MET A 85 -1.00 -4.36 -1.94
CA MET A 85 -2.07 -5.30 -2.33
C MET A 85 -1.52 -6.65 -2.77
N LYS A 86 -0.33 -6.69 -3.38
CA LYS A 86 0.40 -7.92 -3.64
C LYS A 86 0.72 -8.70 -2.36
N SER A 87 1.25 -8.01 -1.35
CA SER A 87 1.60 -8.61 -0.04
C SER A 87 0.35 -9.10 0.72
N THR A 88 -0.71 -8.28 0.74
CA THR A 88 -2.00 -8.66 1.34
C THR A 88 -2.61 -9.86 0.63
N ALA A 89 -2.59 -9.90 -0.70
CA ALA A 89 -3.09 -11.04 -1.47
C ALA A 89 -2.31 -12.33 -1.17
N ALA A 90 -0.98 -12.26 -1.09
CA ALA A 90 -0.13 -13.40 -0.75
C ALA A 90 -0.35 -13.91 0.69
N SER A 91 -0.64 -13.01 1.62
CA SER A 91 -0.84 -13.34 3.05
C SER A 91 -2.26 -13.80 3.37
N THR A 92 -3.24 -13.53 2.50
CA THR A 92 -4.65 -13.83 2.75
C THR A 92 -5.02 -15.23 2.26
N LYS A 93 -5.19 -16.17 3.20
CA LYS A 93 -5.71 -17.51 2.87
C LYS A 93 -7.15 -17.46 2.34
N GLY A 94 -7.40 -18.27 1.31
CA GLY A 94 -8.71 -18.47 0.71
C GLY A 94 -9.17 -17.33 -0.19
N LEU A 95 -8.28 -16.42 -0.58
CA LEU A 95 -8.60 -15.38 -1.56
C LEU A 95 -8.86 -16.02 -2.94
N ASN A 96 -9.95 -15.63 -3.57
CA ASN A 96 -10.25 -15.96 -4.95
C ASN A 96 -9.71 -14.85 -5.85
N TYR A 97 -8.64 -15.16 -6.60
CA TYR A 97 -7.95 -14.18 -7.43
C TYR A 97 -8.77 -13.73 -8.65
N ASP A 98 -9.77 -14.50 -9.10
CA ASP A 98 -10.66 -14.05 -10.18
C ASP A 98 -11.59 -12.92 -9.69
N HIS A 99 -12.14 -13.07 -8.48
CA HIS A 99 -12.91 -12.01 -7.82
C HIS A 99 -12.04 -10.78 -7.53
N ALA A 100 -10.82 -10.97 -7.01
CA ALA A 100 -9.89 -9.87 -6.76
C ALA A 100 -9.54 -9.11 -8.04
N ALA A 101 -9.32 -9.81 -9.15
CA ALA A 101 -8.99 -9.20 -10.43
C ALA A 101 -10.13 -8.38 -11.04
N LYS A 102 -11.38 -8.82 -10.85
CA LYS A 102 -12.58 -8.16 -11.40
C LYS A 102 -13.11 -7.04 -10.51
N LEU A 103 -12.79 -7.06 -9.22
CA LEU A 103 -13.32 -6.13 -8.23
C LEU A 103 -13.22 -4.64 -8.64
N PRO A 104 -12.08 -4.11 -9.17
CA PRO A 104 -12.00 -2.72 -9.57
C PRO A 104 -13.02 -2.36 -10.66
N ALA A 105 -13.11 -3.18 -11.70
CA ALA A 105 -14.04 -2.98 -12.81
C ALA A 105 -15.51 -3.08 -12.35
N GLN A 106 -15.83 -4.04 -11.48
CA GLN A 106 -17.16 -4.17 -10.88
C GLN A 106 -17.56 -2.96 -10.02
N CYS A 107 -16.56 -2.30 -9.41
CA CYS A 107 -16.76 -1.05 -8.68
C CYS A 107 -16.72 0.21 -9.57
N GLY A 108 -16.63 0.07 -10.89
CA GLY A 108 -16.53 1.20 -11.83
C GLY A 108 -15.21 1.96 -11.70
N VAL A 109 -14.17 1.29 -11.23
CA VAL A 109 -12.84 1.86 -11.02
C VAL A 109 -11.86 1.30 -12.06
N SER A 110 -11.38 2.18 -12.95
CA SER A 110 -10.29 1.82 -13.87
C SER A 110 -8.96 1.87 -13.13
N MET A 111 -8.28 0.73 -13.07
CA MET A 111 -6.89 0.58 -12.62
C MET A 111 -6.08 -0.10 -13.73
N SER A 112 -4.85 0.34 -13.93
CA SER A 112 -3.90 -0.17 -14.93
C SER A 112 -3.20 -1.47 -14.51
N TYR A 113 -3.52 -1.98 -13.33
CA TYR A 113 -2.95 -3.20 -12.76
C TYR A 113 -4.01 -4.02 -12.03
N THR A 114 -3.75 -5.32 -11.92
CA THR A 114 -4.67 -6.31 -11.36
C THR A 114 -4.29 -6.64 -9.91
N PHE A 115 -5.29 -7.01 -9.10
CA PHE A 115 -5.03 -7.51 -7.74
C PHE A 115 -4.72 -8.99 -7.73
N SER A 116 -3.43 -9.29 -7.77
CA SER A 116 -2.88 -10.64 -7.78
C SER A 116 -1.53 -10.68 -7.04
N PRO A 117 -1.19 -11.80 -6.37
CA PRO A 117 0.13 -12.00 -5.78
C PRO A 117 1.25 -12.01 -6.84
N ASN A 118 0.90 -12.24 -8.12
CA ASN A 118 1.84 -12.28 -9.24
C ASN A 118 1.94 -10.94 -9.98
N THR A 119 1.28 -9.88 -9.49
CA THR A 119 1.35 -8.57 -10.13
C THR A 119 2.77 -8.03 -10.09
N ASP A 120 3.25 -7.60 -11.26
CA ASP A 120 4.53 -6.93 -11.41
C ASP A 120 4.35 -5.43 -11.17
N CYS A 121 4.49 -5.03 -9.90
CA CYS A 121 4.41 -3.64 -9.49
C CYS A 121 5.52 -2.77 -10.07
N THR A 122 6.54 -3.37 -10.71
CA THR A 122 7.61 -2.60 -11.35
C THR A 122 7.16 -1.85 -12.60
N LYS A 123 6.08 -2.32 -13.22
CA LYS A 123 5.48 -1.76 -14.45
C LYS A 123 4.41 -0.71 -14.19
N VAL A 124 4.14 -0.39 -12.93
CA VAL A 124 3.19 0.66 -12.55
C VAL A 124 3.85 2.01 -12.77
N MET A 125 3.43 2.70 -13.83
CA MET A 125 4.02 3.98 -14.28
C MET A 125 3.11 5.20 -14.09
N ASN A 126 1.84 4.98 -13.76
CA ASN A 126 0.82 6.02 -13.81
C ASN A 126 0.07 6.09 -12.49
#